data_AF-A0A1E8FBX5-F1
#
_entry.id   AF-A0A1E8FBX5-F1
#
_cell.length_a   1.000
_cell.length_b   1.000
_cell.length_c   1.000
_cell.angle_alpha   90.00
_cell.angle_beta   90.00
_cell.angle_gamma   90.00
#
_symmetry.space_group_name_H-M   'P 1'
#
loop_
_entity.id
_entity.type
_entity.pdbx_description
1 polymer ?
#
loop_
_entity_poly.entity_id
_entity_poly.type
_entity_poly.pdbx_seq_one_letter_code
_entity_poly.pdbx_strand_id
1 'polypeptide(L)'
;MSLNTTNLFAQRQSLLNGWHDAHQAQYVPGVRGLVVSHYAGQQPEQPLAVSLCDLSVFADYASVISDEAAATIKALGLPVPQQVNTGESVSELCAVFKLTDNEYWQLDLTGNSEKSAFTDTPLYQFPLNEHYACLGLYGAQAQQVLAKICAVDISAAACKNLEVIRTSIEQVITTIIRFDLNNETGFLLLPEVSSVEFIWQILLDAMYEFNGATVGASHLFKNIKLGHTTQINNSSTKTIKNS
;
A
#
# COMPACT_ATOMS: atom_id res chain seq x y z
N MET A 1 13.02 -29.93 -16.63
CA MET A 1 11.97 -30.34 -15.69
C MET A 1 11.16 -29.10 -15.38
N SER A 2 9.91 -29.09 -15.86
CA SER A 2 9.03 -27.91 -15.96
C SER A 2 8.77 -27.27 -14.61
N LEU A 3 8.90 -25.94 -14.52
CA LEU A 3 8.31 -25.14 -13.44
C LEU A 3 6.80 -25.40 -13.45
N ASN A 4 6.22 -25.69 -12.28
CA ASN A 4 4.78 -25.83 -12.10
C ASN A 4 4.17 -24.42 -12.18
N THR A 5 3.81 -23.99 -13.39
CA THR A 5 3.19 -22.70 -13.70
C THR A 5 1.75 -22.57 -13.20
N THR A 6 1.21 -23.62 -12.58
CA THR A 6 -0.21 -23.75 -12.22
C THR A 6 -0.62 -22.97 -10.96
N ASN A 7 0.31 -22.32 -10.24
CA ASN A 7 -0.01 -21.57 -9.01
C ASN A 7 0.24 -20.05 -9.07
N LEU A 8 0.71 -19.51 -10.20
CA LEU A 8 0.78 -18.06 -10.40
C LEU A 8 -0.60 -17.44 -10.67
N PHE A 9 -1.53 -18.20 -11.26
CA PHE A 9 -2.87 -17.71 -11.64
C PHE A 9 -3.89 -17.69 -10.49
N ALA A 10 -3.55 -18.26 -9.32
CA ALA A 10 -4.40 -18.22 -8.12
C ALA A 10 -4.05 -17.07 -7.17
N GLN A 11 -3.00 -16.29 -7.50
CA GLN A 11 -2.59 -15.14 -6.69
C GLN A 11 -3.41 -13.90 -7.07
N ARG A 12 -3.86 -13.16 -6.06
CA ARG A 12 -4.62 -11.92 -6.24
C ARG A 12 -3.82 -10.95 -7.12
N GLN A 13 -4.52 -10.33 -8.06
CA GLN A 13 -3.98 -9.28 -8.92
C GLN A 13 -4.68 -7.96 -8.61
N SER A 14 -3.99 -6.85 -8.85
CA SER A 14 -4.60 -5.52 -8.84
C SER A 14 -5.56 -5.38 -10.01
N LEU A 15 -6.60 -4.55 -9.88
CA LEU A 15 -7.45 -4.19 -11.02
C LEU A 15 -6.66 -3.45 -12.11
N LEU A 16 -5.53 -2.84 -11.75
CA LEU A 16 -4.61 -2.21 -12.72
C LEU A 16 -3.76 -3.22 -13.50
N ASN A 17 -3.89 -4.55 -13.29
CA ASN A 17 -3.03 -5.55 -13.93
C ASN A 17 -3.01 -5.43 -15.46
N GLY A 18 -4.15 -5.17 -16.10
CA GLY A 18 -4.21 -4.97 -17.55
C GLY A 18 -3.37 -3.76 -18.02
N TRP A 19 -3.39 -2.67 -17.25
CA TRP A 19 -2.54 -1.50 -17.53
C TRP A 19 -1.07 -1.84 -17.31
N HIS A 20 -0.73 -2.51 -16.21
CA HIS A 20 0.65 -2.92 -15.88
C HIS A 20 1.26 -3.81 -16.95
N ASP A 21 0.51 -4.80 -17.45
CA ASP A 21 0.94 -5.71 -18.51
C ASP A 21 1.19 -4.96 -19.83
N ALA A 22 0.31 -4.02 -20.19
CA ALA A 22 0.48 -3.19 -21.37
C ALA A 22 1.74 -2.30 -21.31
N HIS A 23 2.21 -1.99 -20.10
CA HIS A 23 3.41 -1.18 -19.84
C HIS A 23 4.63 -2.01 -19.44
N GLN A 24 4.60 -3.32 -19.72
CA GLN A 24 5.74 -4.22 -19.52
C GLN A 24 6.22 -4.32 -18.06
N ALA A 25 5.28 -4.32 -17.12
CA ALA A 25 5.55 -4.57 -15.71
C ALA A 25 6.26 -5.92 -15.51
N GLN A 26 7.23 -5.92 -14.60
CA GLN A 26 7.88 -7.11 -14.07
C GLN A 26 7.35 -7.36 -12.66
N TYR A 27 6.92 -8.59 -12.40
CA TYR A 27 6.25 -8.96 -11.16
C TYR A 27 7.15 -9.80 -10.26
N VAL A 28 6.92 -9.67 -8.96
CA VAL A 28 7.49 -10.55 -7.93
C VAL A 28 6.38 -11.09 -7.04
N PRO A 29 6.48 -12.34 -6.55
CA PRO A 29 5.51 -12.87 -5.61
C PRO A 29 5.57 -12.11 -4.28
N GLY A 30 4.46 -11.49 -3.89
CA GLY A 30 4.23 -10.99 -2.54
C GLY A 30 3.36 -11.94 -1.72
N VAL A 31 3.16 -11.62 -0.44
CA VAL A 31 2.26 -12.38 0.44
C VAL A 31 0.83 -12.46 -0.10
N ARG A 32 0.32 -11.31 -0.55
CA ARG A 32 -1.10 -11.14 -0.90
C ARG A 32 -1.37 -11.32 -2.39
N GLY A 33 -0.34 -11.33 -3.24
CA GLY A 33 -0.51 -11.31 -4.68
C GLY A 33 0.77 -11.03 -5.46
N LEU A 34 0.64 -10.92 -6.78
CA LEU A 34 1.75 -10.51 -7.65
C LEU A 34 1.95 -9.00 -7.57
N VAL A 35 3.10 -8.57 -7.07
CA VAL A 35 3.45 -7.16 -6.89
C VAL A 35 4.27 -6.70 -8.09
N VAL A 36 3.95 -5.51 -8.64
CA VAL A 36 4.80 -4.87 -9.65
C VAL A 36 6.13 -4.49 -9.00
N SER A 37 7.20 -5.16 -9.37
CA SER A 37 8.55 -4.89 -8.88
C SER A 37 9.15 -3.65 -9.56
N HIS A 38 9.03 -3.57 -10.88
CA HIS A 38 9.52 -2.48 -11.73
C HIS A 38 8.91 -2.60 -13.14
N TYR A 39 9.07 -1.58 -14.00
CA TYR A 39 8.70 -1.65 -15.41
C TYR A 39 9.94 -1.83 -16.30
N ALA A 40 9.80 -2.50 -17.44
CA ALA A 40 10.90 -2.71 -18.36
C ALA A 40 11.53 -1.37 -18.81
N GLY A 41 12.87 -1.31 -18.83
CA GLY A 41 13.62 -0.11 -19.22
C GLY A 41 13.75 0.96 -18.15
N GLN A 42 13.06 0.83 -17.00
CA GLN A 42 13.28 1.72 -15.87
C GLN A 42 14.49 1.31 -15.04
N GLN A 43 15.29 2.30 -14.66
CA GLN A 43 16.34 2.11 -13.67
C GLN A 43 15.77 2.50 -12.29
N PRO A 44 15.88 1.64 -11.26
CA PRO A 44 15.33 1.92 -9.92
C PRO A 44 15.87 3.21 -9.29
N GLU A 45 17.03 3.70 -9.73
CA GLU A 45 17.69 4.90 -9.19
C GLU A 45 17.47 6.15 -10.04
N GLN A 46 16.64 6.09 -11.08
CA GLN A 46 16.34 7.27 -11.89
C GLN A 46 15.73 8.36 -10.99
N PRO A 47 16.27 9.59 -10.99
CA PRO A 47 15.71 10.68 -10.22
C PRO A 47 14.38 11.11 -10.84
N LEU A 48 13.29 10.79 -10.14
CA LEU A 48 11.94 11.23 -10.47
C LEU A 48 11.55 12.34 -9.49
N ALA A 49 10.83 13.36 -9.99
CA ALA A 49 10.30 14.38 -9.08
C ALA A 49 9.02 13.88 -8.39
N VAL A 50 8.35 12.89 -9.00
CA VAL A 50 7.20 12.19 -8.45
C VAL A 50 7.07 10.77 -9.02
N SER A 51 6.74 9.83 -8.15
CA SER A 51 6.63 8.40 -8.42
C SER A 51 5.23 7.95 -8.05
N LEU A 52 4.57 7.23 -8.96
CA LEU A 52 3.27 6.61 -8.73
C LEU A 52 3.40 5.09 -8.69
N CYS A 53 2.99 4.47 -7.59
CA CYS A 53 3.11 3.04 -7.38
C CYS A 53 1.74 2.44 -7.05
N ASP A 54 1.42 1.31 -7.67
CA ASP A 54 0.28 0.50 -7.24
C ASP A 54 0.69 -0.39 -6.05
N LEU A 55 0.06 -0.14 -4.92
CA LEU A 55 0.28 -0.85 -3.66
C LEU A 55 -0.95 -1.70 -3.28
N SER A 56 -1.94 -1.84 -4.15
CA SER A 56 -3.23 -2.48 -3.83
C SER A 56 -3.11 -3.95 -3.39
N VAL A 57 -2.10 -4.64 -3.93
CA VAL A 57 -1.74 -6.03 -3.59
C VAL A 57 -0.52 -6.14 -2.67
N PHE A 58 0.08 -5.01 -2.30
CA PHE A 58 1.25 -4.94 -1.41
C PHE A 58 0.85 -4.53 0.02
N ALA A 59 0.03 -3.48 0.13
CA ALA A 59 -0.49 -2.97 1.39
C ALA A 59 -1.50 -3.93 2.00
N ASP A 60 -1.50 -4.05 3.32
CA ASP A 60 -2.60 -4.63 4.09
C ASP A 60 -3.21 -3.56 4.99
N TYR A 61 -4.54 -3.45 4.97
CA TYR A 61 -5.24 -2.54 5.84
C TYR A 61 -6.64 -3.07 6.15
N ALA A 62 -7.05 -2.85 7.40
CA ALA A 62 -8.33 -3.30 7.92
C ALA A 62 -8.88 -2.26 8.88
N SER A 63 -10.19 -2.24 9.02
CA SER A 63 -10.85 -1.39 10.02
C SER A 63 -11.48 -2.20 11.12
N VAL A 64 -11.59 -1.56 12.28
CA VAL A 64 -12.44 -1.97 13.39
C VAL A 64 -13.38 -0.81 13.70
N ILE A 65 -14.67 -1.12 13.84
CA ILE A 65 -15.71 -0.14 14.18
C ILE A 65 -16.41 -0.61 15.46
N SER A 66 -16.11 0.03 16.58
CA SER A 66 -16.68 -0.31 17.89
C SER A 66 -16.40 0.78 18.92
N ASP A 67 -17.29 0.96 19.88
CA ASP A 67 -17.06 1.83 21.05
C ASP A 67 -15.91 1.29 21.94
N GLU A 68 -15.58 0.00 21.82
CA GLU A 68 -14.49 -0.66 22.54
C GLU A 68 -13.16 -0.67 21.75
N ALA A 69 -13.16 -0.17 20.50
CA ALA A 69 -12.03 -0.29 19.57
C ALA A 69 -10.71 0.21 20.17
N ALA A 70 -10.72 1.39 20.80
CA ALA A 70 -9.53 1.98 21.42
C ALA A 70 -8.93 1.07 22.53
N ALA A 71 -9.79 0.46 23.36
CA ALA A 71 -9.34 -0.43 24.42
C ALA A 71 -8.75 -1.72 23.86
N THR A 72 -9.38 -2.28 22.81
CA THR A 72 -8.88 -3.48 22.12
C THR A 72 -7.56 -3.22 21.42
N ILE A 73 -7.41 -2.11 20.69
CA ILE A 73 -6.15 -1.72 20.02
C ILE A 73 -5.02 -1.60 21.04
N LYS A 74 -5.29 -0.94 22.17
CA LYS A 74 -4.32 -0.84 23.28
C LYS A 74 -3.96 -2.20 23.86
N ALA A 75 -4.92 -3.11 24.01
CA ALA A 75 -4.68 -4.47 24.50
C ALA A 75 -3.85 -5.33 23.54
N LEU A 76 -3.90 -5.05 22.24
CA LEU A 76 -3.01 -5.62 21.22
C LEU A 76 -1.58 -5.04 21.27
N GLY A 77 -1.30 -4.07 22.15
CA GLY A 77 -0.01 -3.40 22.25
C GLY A 77 0.24 -2.38 21.13
N LEU A 78 -0.80 -1.98 20.40
CA LEU A 78 -0.73 -0.99 19.34
C LEU A 78 -0.98 0.42 19.88
N PRO A 79 -0.40 1.45 19.24
CA PRO A 79 -0.69 2.85 19.56
C PRO A 79 -2.14 3.19 19.24
N VAL A 80 -2.71 4.13 20.00
CA VAL A 80 -4.10 4.59 19.85
C VAL A 80 -4.08 6.09 19.59
N PRO A 81 -4.30 6.53 18.34
CA PRO A 81 -4.31 7.95 18.00
C PRO A 81 -5.34 8.72 18.81
N GLN A 82 -4.94 9.85 19.37
CA GLN A 82 -5.84 10.66 20.20
C GLN A 82 -6.85 11.47 19.38
N GLN A 83 -6.40 12.03 18.25
CA GLN A 83 -7.20 12.93 17.42
C GLN A 83 -7.81 12.17 16.24
N VAL A 84 -9.06 12.50 15.90
CA VAL A 84 -9.69 12.00 14.67
C VAL A 84 -8.93 12.51 13.45
N ASN A 85 -8.95 11.73 12.38
CA ASN A 85 -8.21 11.96 11.14
C ASN A 85 -6.69 12.05 11.32
N THR A 86 -6.15 11.36 12.32
CA THR A 86 -4.70 11.27 12.55
C THR A 86 -4.28 9.83 12.82
N GLY A 87 -3.00 9.54 12.61
CA GLY A 87 -2.40 8.25 12.89
C GLY A 87 -1.20 8.31 13.80
N GLU A 88 -0.87 7.16 14.36
CA GLU A 88 0.33 6.91 15.15
C GLU A 88 1.10 5.73 14.55
N SER A 89 2.41 5.91 14.36
CA SER A 89 3.30 4.89 13.81
C SER A 89 3.43 3.70 14.76
N VAL A 90 3.27 2.50 14.21
CA VAL A 90 3.72 1.24 14.82
C VAL A 90 5.19 0.98 14.44
N SER A 91 5.53 1.29 13.19
CA SER A 91 6.88 1.24 12.61
C SER A 91 7.00 2.26 11.47
N GLU A 92 8.12 2.29 10.74
CA GLU A 92 8.26 3.14 9.55
C GLU A 92 7.25 2.81 8.43
N LEU A 93 6.72 1.59 8.40
CA LEU A 93 5.83 1.10 7.34
C LEU A 93 4.44 0.70 7.85
N CYS A 94 4.19 0.84 9.15
CA CYS A 94 2.93 0.44 9.77
C CYS A 94 2.40 1.56 10.65
N ALA A 95 1.09 1.82 10.60
CA ALA A 95 0.44 2.81 11.43
C ALA A 95 -0.99 2.42 11.78
N VAL A 96 -1.50 2.97 12.88
CA VAL A 96 -2.92 2.94 13.24
C VAL A 96 -3.48 4.34 13.06
N PHE A 97 -4.64 4.46 12.42
CA PHE A 97 -5.35 5.71 12.18
C PHE A 97 -6.69 5.71 12.92
N LYS A 98 -7.06 6.86 13.47
CA LYS A 98 -8.39 7.10 14.03
C LYS A 98 -9.19 7.94 13.05
N LEU A 99 -10.29 7.41 12.53
CA LEU A 99 -11.11 8.05 11.49
C LEU A 99 -12.30 8.78 12.12
N THR A 100 -12.92 8.14 13.11
CA THR A 100 -13.98 8.71 13.95
C THR A 100 -13.70 8.33 15.41
N ASP A 101 -14.61 8.58 16.33
CA ASP A 101 -14.44 8.16 17.72
C ASP A 101 -14.45 6.64 17.91
N ASN A 102 -15.06 5.89 16.98
CA ASN A 102 -15.21 4.44 17.06
C ASN A 102 -14.67 3.68 15.83
N GLU A 103 -14.23 4.36 14.78
CA GLU A 103 -13.62 3.76 13.58
C GLU A 103 -12.10 3.96 13.60
N TYR A 104 -11.36 2.85 13.56
CA TYR A 104 -9.90 2.83 13.48
C TYR A 104 -9.45 1.95 12.32
N TRP A 105 -8.41 2.38 11.61
CA TRP A 105 -7.79 1.62 10.53
C TRP A 105 -6.36 1.25 10.91
N GLN A 106 -5.95 0.01 10.66
CA GLN A 106 -4.54 -0.37 10.63
C GLN A 106 -4.07 -0.37 9.18
N LEU A 107 -2.87 0.16 8.94
CA LEU A 107 -2.16 0.07 7.67
C LEU A 107 -0.80 -0.61 7.88
N ASP A 108 -0.44 -1.48 6.94
CA ASP A 108 0.84 -2.18 6.86
C ASP A 108 1.37 -2.16 5.42
N LEU A 109 2.52 -1.53 5.23
CA LEU A 109 3.30 -1.44 3.98
C LEU A 109 4.60 -2.24 4.06
N THR A 110 4.70 -3.26 4.91
CA THR A 110 5.88 -4.14 4.97
C THR A 110 5.88 -5.17 3.85
N GLY A 111 4.70 -5.47 3.29
CA GLY A 111 4.51 -6.53 2.30
C GLY A 111 4.64 -7.96 2.86
N ASN A 112 4.80 -8.11 4.19
CA ASN A 112 5.03 -9.39 4.86
C ASN A 112 3.81 -9.89 5.65
N SER A 113 2.77 -9.07 5.78
CA SER A 113 1.60 -9.39 6.59
C SER A 113 0.55 -10.14 5.76
N GLU A 114 0.31 -11.39 6.13
CA GLU A 114 -0.82 -12.18 5.61
C GLU A 114 -2.15 -11.60 6.09
N LYS A 115 -2.16 -11.06 7.31
CA LYS A 115 -3.33 -10.50 7.97
C LYS A 115 -2.95 -9.36 8.90
N SER A 116 -3.85 -8.37 8.97
CA SER A 116 -3.80 -7.26 9.92
C SER A 116 -3.90 -7.76 11.36
N ALA A 117 -3.29 -7.05 12.32
CA ALA A 117 -3.45 -7.40 13.73
C ALA A 117 -4.90 -7.20 14.21
N PHE A 118 -5.69 -6.43 13.47
CA PHE A 118 -7.12 -6.30 13.71
C PHE A 118 -7.89 -7.58 13.42
N THR A 119 -7.37 -8.51 12.60
CA THR A 119 -8.11 -9.73 12.22
C THR A 119 -8.38 -10.67 13.38
N ASP A 120 -7.55 -10.61 14.42
CA ASP A 120 -7.65 -11.48 15.59
C ASP A 120 -8.53 -10.90 16.70
N THR A 121 -9.21 -9.76 16.43
CA THR A 121 -10.12 -9.12 17.39
C THR A 121 -11.53 -9.71 17.32
N PRO A 122 -12.27 -9.76 18.43
CA PRO A 122 -13.69 -10.19 18.41
C PRO A 122 -14.64 -9.08 17.91
N LEU A 123 -14.11 -7.91 17.54
CA LEU A 123 -14.88 -6.74 17.15
C LEU A 123 -15.36 -6.84 15.70
N TYR A 124 -16.33 -5.99 15.32
CA TYR A 124 -16.72 -5.86 13.93
C TYR A 124 -15.54 -5.32 13.11
N GLN A 125 -15.09 -6.15 12.18
CA GLN A 125 -14.00 -5.86 11.27
C GLN A 125 -14.52 -5.70 9.86
N PHE A 126 -13.86 -4.85 9.09
CA PHE A 126 -14.14 -4.70 7.68
C PHE A 126 -12.82 -4.74 6.87
N PRO A 127 -12.65 -5.73 5.98
CA PRO A 127 -11.43 -5.92 5.20
C PRO A 127 -11.37 -4.86 4.08
N LEU A 128 -10.71 -3.74 4.38
CA LEU A 128 -10.72 -2.57 3.50
C LEU A 128 -10.10 -2.83 2.13
N ASN A 129 -9.13 -3.75 2.02
CA ASN A 129 -8.53 -4.08 0.74
C ASN A 129 -9.51 -4.65 -0.29
N GLU A 130 -10.68 -5.15 0.09
CA GLU A 130 -11.70 -5.60 -0.87
C GLU A 130 -12.51 -4.43 -1.45
N HIS A 131 -12.48 -3.28 -0.77
CA HIS A 131 -13.30 -2.11 -1.08
C HIS A 131 -12.50 -0.93 -1.61
N TYR A 132 -11.25 -0.79 -1.16
CA TYR A 132 -10.35 0.28 -1.59
C TYR A 132 -9.12 -0.28 -2.30
N ALA A 133 -8.63 0.46 -3.26
CA ALA A 133 -7.28 0.27 -3.81
C ALA A 133 -6.27 1.05 -2.96
N CYS A 134 -4.97 0.85 -3.20
CA CYS A 134 -3.95 1.66 -2.56
C CYS A 134 -2.92 2.13 -3.59
N LEU A 135 -2.90 3.43 -3.85
CA LEU A 135 -1.96 4.07 -4.77
C LEU A 135 -0.99 4.93 -3.95
N GLY A 136 0.31 4.68 -4.09
CA GLY A 136 1.36 5.48 -3.47
C GLY A 136 1.86 6.56 -4.41
N LEU A 137 1.77 7.82 -4.00
CA LEU A 137 2.32 8.97 -4.70
C LEU A 137 3.43 9.60 -3.84
N TYR A 138 4.68 9.46 -4.27
CA TYR A 138 5.86 9.87 -3.52
C TYR A 138 6.72 10.80 -4.35
N GLY A 139 7.34 11.81 -3.76
CA GLY A 139 8.08 12.77 -4.57
C GLY A 139 8.14 14.16 -3.96
N ALA A 140 9.20 14.89 -4.28
CA ALA A 140 9.26 16.33 -4.06
C ALA A 140 8.08 17.10 -4.72
N GLN A 141 7.50 16.55 -5.79
CA GLN A 141 6.36 17.14 -6.52
C GLN A 141 5.01 16.46 -6.24
N ALA A 142 4.94 15.45 -5.35
CA ALA A 142 3.70 14.73 -5.06
C ALA A 142 2.57 15.67 -4.60
N GLN A 143 2.91 16.66 -3.76
CA GLN A 143 1.96 17.67 -3.31
C GLN A 143 1.45 18.55 -4.45
N GLN A 144 2.31 18.94 -5.40
CA GLN A 144 1.91 19.78 -6.54
C GLN A 144 1.00 19.02 -7.51
N VAL A 145 1.26 17.73 -7.72
CA VAL A 145 0.39 16.84 -8.49
C VAL A 145 -1.01 16.79 -7.88
N LEU A 146 -1.11 16.52 -6.57
CA LEU A 146 -2.40 16.44 -5.89
C LEU A 146 -3.14 17.78 -5.86
N ALA A 147 -2.43 18.90 -5.75
CA ALA A 147 -3.04 20.24 -5.81
C ALA A 147 -3.72 20.54 -7.16
N LYS A 148 -3.37 19.83 -8.25
CA LYS A 148 -4.05 19.95 -9.55
C LYS A 148 -5.41 19.24 -9.59
N ILE A 149 -5.57 18.18 -8.79
CA ILE A 149 -6.71 17.25 -8.91
C ILE A 149 -7.56 17.19 -7.64
N CYS A 150 -7.12 17.84 -6.56
CA CYS A 150 -7.80 17.90 -5.28
C CYS A 150 -7.97 19.35 -4.84
N ALA A 151 -9.17 19.67 -4.34
CA ALA A 151 -9.49 21.00 -3.83
C ALA A 151 -8.98 21.26 -2.40
N VAL A 152 -8.51 20.23 -1.69
CA VAL A 152 -8.07 20.34 -0.29
C VAL A 152 -6.61 20.79 -0.23
N ASP A 153 -6.32 21.70 0.71
CA ASP A 153 -4.95 22.08 1.01
C ASP A 153 -4.23 20.93 1.73
N ILE A 154 -3.29 20.32 1.00
CA ILE A 154 -2.43 19.23 1.48
C ILE A 154 -0.99 19.72 1.70
N SER A 155 -0.78 21.03 1.82
CA SER A 155 0.52 21.59 2.12
C SER A 155 1.06 21.09 3.46
N ALA A 156 2.38 21.11 3.62
CA ALA A 156 2.99 20.67 4.88
C ALA A 156 2.50 21.47 6.11
N ALA A 157 1.96 22.67 5.93
CA ALA A 157 1.35 23.46 6.99
C ALA A 157 -0.07 22.98 7.34
N ALA A 158 -0.81 22.45 6.36
CA ALA A 158 -2.21 22.03 6.48
C ALA A 158 -2.39 20.53 6.72
N CYS A 159 -1.47 19.70 6.22
CA CYS A 159 -1.51 18.24 6.29
C CYS A 159 -0.17 17.71 6.82
N LYS A 160 -0.13 17.28 8.08
CA LYS A 160 1.06 16.71 8.70
C LYS A 160 1.21 15.22 8.35
N ASN A 161 2.40 14.68 8.55
CA ASN A 161 2.60 13.24 8.37
C ASN A 161 1.63 12.45 9.26
N LEU A 162 1.05 11.37 8.71
CA LEU A 162 -0.01 10.54 9.28
C LEU A 162 -1.37 11.22 9.46
N GLU A 163 -1.60 12.39 8.87
CA GLU A 163 -2.96 12.93 8.78
C GLU A 163 -3.76 12.28 7.65
N VAL A 164 -5.06 12.14 7.90
CA VAL A 164 -6.03 11.52 7.00
C VAL A 164 -7.00 12.58 6.50
N ILE A 165 -7.23 12.61 5.20
CA ILE A 165 -8.13 13.55 4.55
C ILE A 165 -9.09 12.75 3.69
N ARG A 166 -10.40 12.87 3.94
CA ARG A 166 -11.41 12.38 3.00
C ARG A 166 -11.82 13.52 2.09
N THR A 167 -11.68 13.32 0.79
CA THR A 167 -11.93 14.33 -0.23
C THR A 167 -12.50 13.70 -1.49
N SER A 168 -12.77 14.51 -2.50
CA SER A 168 -13.18 14.09 -3.83
C SER A 168 -12.10 14.46 -4.83
N ILE A 169 -11.74 13.51 -5.69
CA ILE A 169 -10.87 13.71 -6.86
C ILE A 169 -11.76 13.41 -8.07
N GLU A 170 -12.06 14.42 -8.88
CA GLU A 170 -12.94 14.27 -10.05
C GLU A 170 -14.25 13.50 -9.72
N GLN A 171 -14.90 13.88 -8.63
CA GLN A 171 -16.15 13.28 -8.11
C GLN A 171 -16.02 11.90 -7.45
N VAL A 172 -14.83 11.30 -7.44
CA VAL A 172 -14.55 10.05 -6.73
C VAL A 172 -14.11 10.34 -5.31
N ILE A 173 -14.89 9.87 -4.34
CA ILE A 173 -14.51 9.94 -2.93
C ILE A 173 -13.24 9.11 -2.70
N THR A 174 -12.20 9.76 -2.21
CA THR A 174 -10.89 9.18 -1.98
C THR A 174 -10.41 9.57 -0.60
N THR A 175 -9.93 8.58 0.15
CA THR A 175 -9.18 8.85 1.39
C THR A 175 -7.72 9.05 1.03
N ILE A 176 -7.15 10.19 1.40
CA ILE A 176 -5.74 10.51 1.26
C ILE A 176 -5.11 10.42 2.65
N ILE A 177 -4.02 9.68 2.76
CA ILE A 177 -3.20 9.62 3.97
C ILE A 177 -1.83 10.20 3.61
N ARG A 178 -1.38 11.24 4.32
CA ARG A 178 0.03 11.62 4.21
C ARG A 178 0.87 10.58 4.93
N PHE A 179 1.77 9.94 4.20
CA PHE A 179 2.61 8.86 4.70
C PHE A 179 4.02 9.06 4.14
N ASP A 180 4.85 9.78 4.87
CA ASP A 180 6.22 10.10 4.44
C ASP A 180 7.11 8.86 4.60
N LEU A 181 7.93 8.55 3.58
CA LEU A 181 8.85 7.41 3.56
C LEU A 181 10.27 7.88 3.25
N ASN A 182 11.29 7.35 3.93
CA ASN A 182 12.70 7.65 3.65
C ASN A 182 13.04 9.16 3.62
N ASN A 183 12.39 9.97 4.47
CA ASN A 183 12.45 11.45 4.47
C ASN A 183 11.88 12.13 3.22
N GLU A 184 11.11 11.41 2.42
CA GLU A 184 10.41 11.92 1.26
C GLU A 184 8.92 12.03 1.56
N THR A 185 8.33 13.16 1.17
CA THR A 185 6.89 13.39 1.31
C THR A 185 6.12 12.39 0.45
N GLY A 186 5.13 11.74 1.06
CA GLY A 186 4.35 10.69 0.43
C GLY A 186 2.88 10.78 0.74
N PHE A 187 2.07 10.31 -0.19
CA PHE A 187 0.63 10.22 -0.03
C PHE A 187 0.15 8.85 -0.48
N LEU A 188 -0.74 8.25 0.31
CA LEU A 188 -1.51 7.09 -0.07
C LEU A 188 -2.90 7.55 -0.46
N LEU A 189 -3.32 7.19 -1.66
CA LEU A 189 -4.66 7.43 -2.14
C LEU A 189 -5.41 6.11 -2.11
N LEU A 190 -6.54 6.11 -1.40
CA LEU A 190 -7.40 4.96 -1.19
C LEU A 190 -8.77 5.22 -1.85
N PRO A 191 -8.85 5.23 -3.19
CA PRO A 191 -10.13 5.28 -3.89
C PRO A 191 -10.84 3.93 -3.79
N GLU A 192 -12.15 3.93 -4.01
CA GLU A 192 -12.89 2.67 -4.12
C GLU A 192 -12.33 1.84 -5.29
N VAL A 193 -12.25 0.51 -5.13
CA VAL A 193 -11.63 -0.39 -6.13
C VAL A 193 -12.25 -0.22 -7.52
N SER A 194 -13.56 0.04 -7.58
CA SER A 194 -14.32 0.28 -8.81
C SER A 194 -13.81 1.47 -9.64
N SER A 195 -13.11 2.42 -9.01
CA SER A 195 -12.70 3.68 -9.60
C SER A 195 -11.18 3.79 -9.77
N VAL A 196 -10.41 2.76 -9.40
CA VAL A 196 -8.94 2.83 -9.37
C VAL A 196 -8.32 3.09 -10.74
N GLU A 197 -8.83 2.47 -11.81
CA GLU A 197 -8.32 2.69 -13.17
C GLU A 197 -8.48 4.15 -13.61
N PHE A 198 -9.61 4.77 -13.29
CA PHE A 198 -9.89 6.17 -13.59
C PHE A 198 -8.96 7.10 -12.81
N ILE A 199 -8.83 6.89 -11.49
CA ILE A 199 -7.96 7.70 -10.64
C ILE A 199 -6.49 7.55 -11.04
N TRP A 200 -6.08 6.35 -11.45
CA TRP A 200 -4.74 6.11 -11.99
C TRP A 200 -4.46 6.98 -13.21
N GLN A 201 -5.36 7.04 -14.19
CA GLN A 201 -5.17 7.91 -15.36
C GLN A 201 -5.11 9.40 -14.99
N ILE A 202 -5.98 9.87 -14.09
CA ILE A 202 -5.94 11.26 -13.60
C ILE A 202 -4.58 11.60 -12.99
N LEU A 203 -4.02 10.69 -12.19
CA LEU A 203 -2.70 10.87 -11.59
C LEU A 203 -1.60 10.92 -12.65
N LEU A 204 -1.64 10.03 -13.64
CA LEU A 204 -0.69 10.05 -14.77
C LEU A 204 -0.71 11.38 -15.52
N ASP A 205 -1.89 11.86 -15.86
CA ASP A 205 -2.08 13.13 -16.56
C ASP A 205 -1.58 14.30 -15.71
N ALA A 206 -1.89 14.30 -14.41
CA ALA A 206 -1.44 15.34 -13.49
C ALA A 206 0.09 15.35 -13.32
N MET A 207 0.72 14.18 -13.30
CA MET A 207 2.17 13.98 -13.16
C MET A 207 2.99 14.36 -14.39
N TYR A 208 2.38 14.39 -15.58
CA TYR A 208 3.08 14.59 -16.86
C TYR A 208 4.01 15.81 -16.86
N GLU A 209 3.61 16.91 -16.22
CA GLU A 209 4.36 18.17 -16.16
C GLU A 209 5.50 18.18 -15.12
N PHE A 210 5.60 17.14 -14.27
CA PHE A 210 6.49 17.11 -13.10
C PHE A 210 7.62 16.10 -13.20
N ASN A 211 7.99 15.65 -14.42
CA ASN A 211 8.98 14.57 -14.58
C ASN A 211 8.59 13.35 -13.71
N GLY A 212 7.30 13.01 -13.75
CA GLY A 212 6.72 11.90 -13.01
C GLY A 212 6.71 10.61 -13.80
N ALA A 213 6.81 9.47 -13.11
CA ALA A 213 6.64 8.16 -13.73
C ALA A 213 5.96 7.16 -12.79
N THR A 214 5.37 6.14 -13.39
CA THR A 214 4.94 4.95 -12.62
C THR A 214 6.16 4.15 -12.24
N VAL A 215 6.18 3.64 -11.02
CA VAL A 215 7.27 2.81 -10.51
C VAL A 215 6.69 1.56 -9.87
N GLY A 216 7.51 0.51 -9.81
CA GLY A 216 7.17 -0.65 -8.99
C GLY A 216 7.61 -0.48 -7.54
N ALA A 217 7.16 -1.40 -6.69
CA ALA A 217 7.41 -1.40 -5.25
C ALA A 217 8.90 -1.36 -4.90
N SER A 218 9.79 -1.91 -5.74
CA SER A 218 11.23 -1.94 -5.47
C SER A 218 11.87 -0.55 -5.48
N HIS A 219 11.25 0.42 -6.14
CA HIS A 219 11.72 1.81 -6.14
C HIS A 219 11.47 2.48 -4.79
N LEU A 220 10.28 2.26 -4.20
CA LEU A 220 9.89 2.83 -2.91
C LEU A 220 10.53 2.08 -1.73
N PHE A 221 10.66 0.76 -1.84
CA PHE A 221 11.04 -0.12 -0.73
C PHE A 221 12.39 -0.80 -0.95
N LYS A 222 13.44 -0.01 -1.19
CA LYS A 222 14.80 -0.47 -1.57
C LYS A 222 15.39 -1.56 -0.66
N ASN A 223 14.97 -1.62 0.61
CA ASN A 223 15.47 -2.57 1.62
C ASN A 223 14.50 -3.71 1.97
N ILE A 224 13.30 -3.74 1.38
CA ILE A 224 12.36 -4.85 1.59
C ILE A 224 12.70 -5.95 0.59
N LYS A 225 12.97 -7.15 1.09
CA LYS A 225 13.07 -8.34 0.25
C LYS A 225 11.69 -8.65 -0.31
N LEU A 226 11.39 -8.09 -1.48
CA LEU A 226 10.21 -8.45 -2.24
C LEU A 226 10.39 -9.89 -2.75
N GLY A 227 9.75 -10.84 -2.09
CA GLY A 227 9.81 -12.25 -2.43
C GLY A 227 9.77 -13.14 -1.19
N HIS A 228 8.66 -13.84 -1.00
CA HIS A 228 8.65 -15.06 -0.18
C HIS A 228 9.56 -16.10 -0.85
N THR A 229 10.84 -16.12 -0.49
CA THR A 229 11.61 -17.36 -0.64
C THR A 229 11.12 -18.27 0.46
N THR A 230 10.06 -19.03 0.20
CA THR A 230 9.76 -20.21 1.01
C THR A 230 10.97 -21.12 0.88
N GLN A 231 11.90 -21.06 1.84
CA GLN A 231 12.89 -22.10 2.00
C GLN A 231 12.12 -23.36 2.36
N ILE A 232 11.82 -24.16 1.34
CA ILE A 232 11.39 -25.55 1.51
C ILE A 232 12.64 -26.25 2.08
N ASN A 233 12.68 -26.36 3.41
CA ASN A 233 13.64 -27.23 4.08
C ASN A 233 13.37 -28.67 3.67
N ASN A 234 14.04 -29.13 2.60
CA ASN A 234 14.11 -30.55 2.24
C ASN A 234 15.09 -31.27 3.20
N SER A 235 14.78 -31.28 4.49
CA SER A 235 15.41 -32.18 5.46
C SER A 235 14.60 -33.47 5.53
N SER A 236 14.75 -34.32 4.52
CA SER A 236 14.46 -35.76 4.57
C SER A 236 15.11 -36.49 3.39
N THR A 237 16.44 -36.58 3.40
CA THR A 237 17.14 -37.70 2.75
C THR A 237 17.82 -38.51 3.86
N LYS A 238 17.09 -39.52 4.36
CA LYS A 238 17.69 -40.62 5.10
C LYS A 238 18.63 -41.36 4.16
N THR A 239 19.92 -41.09 4.24
CA THR A 239 20.94 -41.94 3.63
C THR A 239 21.07 -43.21 4.47
N ILE A 240 20.76 -44.32 3.81
CA ILE A 240 21.00 -45.70 4.21
C ILE A 240 22.49 -45.86 4.59
N LYS A 241 22.78 -46.40 5.77
CA LYS A 241 24.07 -47.05 6.05
C LYS A 241 23.84 -48.55 6.22
N ASN A 242 24.29 -49.30 5.23
CA ASN A 242 24.58 -50.73 5.36
C ASN A 242 25.82 -50.89 6.25
N SER A 243 25.68 -51.65 7.33
CA SER A 243 26.75 -52.40 8.01
C SER A 243 26.08 -53.49 8.83
#